data_AF-A0A955P9A9-F1
#
_entry.id   AF-A0A955P9A9-F1
#
_cell.length_a   1.000
_cell.length_b   1.000
_cell.length_c   1.000
_cell.angle_alpha   90.00
_cell.angle_beta   90.00
_cell.angle_gamma   90.00
#
_symmetry.space_group_name_H-M   'P 1'
#
loop_
_entity.id
_entity.type
_entity.pdbx_description
1 polymer ?
#
loop_
_entity_poly.entity_id
_entity_poly.type
_entity_poly.pdbx_seq_one_letter_code
_entity_poly.pdbx_strand_id
1 'polypeptide(L)'
;MRLHRIATLLLALSPAANPATLHVSPDGTGSDGMSWQTAFPTIGEAIVASSTGDEVWIESATYVENVTIEQPLKLLGGFMGVKT
;
A
#
# COMPACT_ATOMS: atom_id res chain seq x y z
N MET A 1 -53.66 14.98 -2.27
CA MET A 1 -52.68 13.89 -2.51
C MET A 1 -51.66 13.91 -1.39
N ARG A 2 -51.64 12.87 -0.54
CA ARG A 2 -50.73 12.78 0.62
C ARG A 2 -49.36 12.24 0.21
N LEU A 3 -48.35 12.90 0.76
CA LEU A 3 -46.91 12.75 0.61
C LEU A 3 -46.40 11.37 1.08
N HIS A 4 -45.53 10.72 0.31
CA HIS A 4 -44.57 9.72 0.83
C HIS A 4 -43.25 9.82 0.04
N ARG A 5 -42.35 10.70 0.50
CA ARG A 5 -40.94 10.67 0.08
C ARG A 5 -40.23 9.63 0.95
N ILE A 6 -40.21 8.38 0.50
CA ILE A 6 -39.36 7.36 1.11
C ILE A 6 -37.97 7.53 0.50
N ALA A 7 -37.07 8.16 1.26
CA ALA A 7 -35.65 8.17 0.95
C ALA A 7 -35.05 6.85 1.47
N THR A 8 -34.91 5.86 0.60
CA THR A 8 -34.22 4.61 0.93
C THR A 8 -32.73 4.91 1.07
N LEU A 9 -32.23 4.94 2.31
CA LEU A 9 -30.80 4.96 2.58
C LEU A 9 -30.25 3.55 2.34
N LEU A 10 -29.71 3.32 1.14
CA LEU A 10 -28.93 2.13 0.85
C LEU A 10 -27.57 2.29 1.54
N LEU A 11 -27.39 1.65 2.70
CA LEU A 11 -26.08 1.55 3.35
C LEU A 11 -25.20 0.65 2.48
N ALA A 12 -24.38 1.25 1.62
CA ALA A 12 -23.38 0.49 0.87
C ALA A 12 -22.40 -0.11 1.89
N LEU A 13 -22.40 -1.43 2.02
CA LEU A 13 -21.37 -2.16 2.73
C LEU A 13 -20.11 -2.09 1.87
N SER A 14 -19.25 -1.10 2.11
CA SER A 14 -17.95 -1.03 1.45
C SER A 14 -17.15 -2.29 1.81
N PRO A 15 -16.60 -3.05 0.85
CA PRO A 15 -15.67 -4.11 1.19
C PRO A 15 -14.50 -3.49 1.94
N ALA A 16 -14.18 -4.02 3.12
CA ALA A 16 -12.92 -3.69 3.76
C ALA A 16 -11.80 -4.15 2.81
N ALA A 17 -10.96 -3.23 2.36
CA ALA A 17 -9.76 -3.59 1.63
C ALA A 17 -8.91 -4.46 2.55
N ASN A 18 -8.53 -5.65 2.09
CA ASN A 18 -7.57 -6.46 2.83
C ASN A 18 -6.21 -5.76 2.77
N PRO A 19 -5.40 -5.86 3.84
CA PRO A 19 -4.03 -5.37 3.83
C PRO A 19 -3.27 -5.83 2.58
N ALA A 20 -2.66 -4.88 1.87
CA ALA A 20 -1.85 -5.13 0.69
C ALA A 20 -0.39 -5.38 1.07
N THR A 21 0.31 -6.09 0.19
CA THR A 21 1.77 -6.20 0.22
C THR A 21 2.34 -5.31 -0.88
N LEU A 22 3.03 -4.24 -0.49
CA LEU A 22 3.75 -3.34 -1.38
C LEU A 22 5.24 -3.69 -1.40
N HIS A 23 5.88 -3.48 -2.54
CA HIS A 23 7.29 -3.81 -2.75
C HIS A 23 8.12 -2.55 -2.94
N VAL A 24 9.34 -2.57 -2.43
CA VAL A 24 10.35 -1.52 -2.60
C VAL A 24 11.61 -2.13 -3.20
N SER A 25 12.07 -1.57 -4.31
CA SER A 25 13.23 -2.04 -5.07
C SER A 25 13.79 -0.87 -5.88
N PRO A 26 15.10 -0.56 -5.83
CA PRO A 26 15.67 0.54 -6.60
C PRO A 26 15.51 0.34 -8.12
N ASP A 27 15.33 -0.92 -8.56
CA ASP A 27 15.12 -1.31 -9.96
C ASP A 27 13.64 -1.36 -10.37
N GLY A 28 12.71 -1.02 -9.46
CA GLY A 28 11.27 -1.06 -9.71
C GLY A 28 10.79 0.10 -10.59
N THR A 29 9.66 -0.08 -11.29
CA THR A 29 9.09 0.98 -12.15
C THR A 29 8.31 2.06 -11.39
N GLY A 30 8.01 1.85 -10.10
CA GLY A 30 7.23 2.78 -9.26
C GLY A 30 5.77 2.91 -9.65
N SER A 31 5.20 1.90 -10.32
CA SER A 31 3.85 2.00 -10.90
C SER A 31 2.73 1.81 -9.88
N ASP A 32 2.75 0.69 -9.15
CA ASP A 32 1.70 0.36 -8.16
C ASP A 32 2.22 -0.37 -6.92
N GLY A 33 3.49 -0.79 -6.88
CA GLY A 33 4.07 -1.51 -5.76
C GLY A 33 3.57 -2.94 -5.58
N MET A 34 2.65 -3.44 -6.40
CA MET A 34 1.99 -4.73 -6.19
C MET A 34 2.85 -5.94 -6.60
N SER A 35 3.98 -5.69 -7.25
CA SER A 35 4.98 -6.69 -7.60
C SER A 35 6.39 -6.11 -7.49
N TRP A 36 7.40 -6.96 -7.55
CA TRP A 36 8.78 -6.52 -7.61
C TRP A 36 9.13 -5.73 -8.88
N GLN A 37 8.49 -6.03 -10.00
CA GLN A 37 8.66 -5.28 -11.25
C GLN A 37 8.06 -3.89 -11.13
N THR A 38 6.90 -3.78 -10.49
CA THR A 38 6.17 -2.52 -10.29
C THR A 38 6.48 -1.83 -8.95
N ALA A 39 7.49 -2.34 -8.23
CA ALA A 39 7.90 -1.87 -6.91
C ALA A 39 8.22 -0.38 -6.90
N PHE A 40 7.99 0.25 -5.76
CA PHE A 40 8.40 1.63 -5.53
C PHE A 40 9.93 1.72 -5.45
N PRO A 41 10.56 2.68 -6.15
CA PRO A 41 12.00 2.92 -6.07
C PRO A 41 12.51 3.28 -4.68
N THR A 42 11.66 3.90 -3.85
CA THR A 42 12.01 4.40 -2.52
C THR A 42 11.11 3.84 -1.41
N ILE A 43 11.61 3.85 -0.17
CA ILE A 43 10.81 3.45 1.00
C ILE A 43 9.70 4.47 1.25
N GLY A 44 10.01 5.77 1.07
CA GLY A 44 9.05 6.85 1.23
C GLY A 44 7.84 6.75 0.30
N GLU A 45 8.04 6.42 -0.97
CA GLU A 45 6.93 6.23 -1.93
C GLU A 45 5.99 5.10 -1.51
N ALA A 46 6.54 3.97 -1.06
CA ALA A 46 5.72 2.87 -0.56
C ALA A 46 4.94 3.25 0.71
N ILE A 47 5.56 4.02 1.63
CA ILE A 47 4.86 4.51 2.83
C ILE A 47 3.69 5.41 2.44
N VAL A 48 3.88 6.35 1.49
CA VAL A 48 2.83 7.25 1.00
C VAL A 48 1.70 6.46 0.31
N ALA A 49 2.01 5.38 -0.39
CA ALA A 49 1.03 4.52 -1.04
C ALA A 49 0.32 3.54 -0.09
N SER A 50 0.88 3.28 1.10
CA SER A 50 0.36 2.29 2.04
C SER A 50 -0.90 2.76 2.75
N SER A 51 -1.78 1.82 3.05
CA SER A 51 -2.92 1.95 3.96
C SER A 51 -2.64 1.28 5.32
N THR A 52 -3.49 1.56 6.31
CA THR A 52 -3.35 0.96 7.64
C THR A 52 -3.43 -0.57 7.55
N GLY A 53 -2.42 -1.24 8.08
CA GLY A 53 -2.34 -2.70 8.11
C GLY A 53 -1.51 -3.31 6.98
N ASP A 54 -1.15 -2.54 5.95
CA ASP A 54 -0.33 -3.00 4.83
C ASP A 54 1.07 -3.45 5.29
N GLU A 55 1.70 -4.23 4.42
CA GLU A 55 3.09 -4.65 4.56
C GLU A 55 3.92 -4.07 3.42
N VAL A 56 5.07 -3.51 3.75
CA VAL A 56 6.07 -3.06 2.77
C VAL A 56 7.27 -4.00 2.82
N TRP A 57 7.49 -4.73 1.74
CA TRP A 57 8.60 -5.65 1.55
C TRP A 57 9.73 -4.95 0.79
N ILE A 58 10.90 -4.86 1.41
CA ILE A 58 12.00 -4.01 0.96
C ILE A 58 13.15 -4.90 0.49
N GLU A 59 13.52 -4.76 -0.78
CA GLU A 59 14.71 -5.39 -1.35
C GLU A 59 15.96 -5.03 -0.54
N SER A 60 16.91 -5.96 -0.47
CA SER A 60 18.24 -5.67 0.05
C SER A 60 18.98 -4.64 -0.84
N ALA A 61 18.92 -3.37 -0.45
CA ALA A 61 19.67 -2.28 -1.05
C ALA A 61 19.99 -1.18 -0.03
N THR A 62 20.68 -0.12 -0.47
CA THR A 62 20.90 1.08 0.35
C THR A 62 19.87 2.14 0.00
N TYR A 63 19.08 2.56 0.98
CA TYR A 63 18.10 3.64 0.88
C TYR A 63 18.53 4.78 1.80
N VAL A 64 18.84 5.95 1.25
CA VAL A 64 19.28 7.13 2.03
C VAL A 64 18.13 8.12 2.10
N GLU A 65 17.26 7.95 3.09
CA GLU A 65 15.98 8.67 3.19
C GLU A 65 15.70 9.07 4.65
N ASN A 66 14.91 10.13 4.82
CA ASN A 66 14.25 10.43 6.10
C ASN A 66 12.75 10.18 5.88
N VAL A 67 12.19 9.18 6.56
CA VAL A 67 10.78 8.78 6.38
C VAL A 67 9.95 9.08 7.63
N THR A 68 8.68 9.42 7.42
CA THR A 68 7.69 9.60 8.49
C THR A 68 6.69 8.47 8.44
N ILE A 69 6.43 7.81 9.56
CA ILE A 69 5.44 6.73 9.69
C ILE A 69 4.32 7.22 10.61
N GLU A 70 3.19 7.60 10.02
CA GLU A 70 2.05 8.19 10.75
C GLU A 70 0.90 7.20 11.00
N GLN A 71 1.02 5.98 10.45
CA GLN A 71 0.00 4.93 10.56
C GLN A 71 0.63 3.57 10.92
N PRO A 72 -0.16 2.62 11.46
CA PRO A 72 0.31 1.26 11.67
C PRO A 72 0.72 0.61 10.34
N LEU A 73 2.00 0.26 10.21
CA LEU A 73 2.62 -0.29 9.01
C LEU A 73 3.69 -1.33 9.39
N LYS A 74 3.83 -2.39 8.61
CA LYS A 74 4.99 -3.29 8.71
C LYS A 74 6.01 -2.93 7.63
N LEU A 75 7.24 -2.67 8.03
CA LEU A 75 8.39 -2.55 7.14
C LEU A 75 9.28 -3.78 7.33
N LEU A 76 9.41 -4.60 6.28
CA LEU A 76 10.15 -5.86 6.29
C LEU A 76 11.28 -5.76 5.26
N GLY A 77 12.55 -5.84 5.70
CA GLY A 77 13.71 -5.64 4.82
C GLY A 77 14.58 -6.88 4.63
N GLY A 78 15.46 -6.82 3.63
CA GLY A 78 16.48 -7.85 3.39
C GLY A 78 16.06 -8.93 2.39
N PHE A 79 15.04 -8.69 1.58
CA PHE A 79 14.64 -9.62 0.53
C PHE A 79 15.74 -9.65 -0.56
N MET A 80 16.40 -10.81 -0.69
CA MET A 80 17.46 -11.08 -1.66
C MET A 80 17.04 -12.21 -2.62
N GLY A 81 17.43 -12.13 -3.89
CA GLY A 81 17.32 -13.25 -4.84
C GLY A 81 16.10 -13.20 -5.77
N VAL A 82 15.47 -14.36 -6.03
CA VAL A 82 14.33 -14.46 -6.94
C VAL A 82 13.11 -13.80 -6.30
N LYS A 83 12.85 -12.59 -6.78
CA LYS A 83 11.68 -11.76 -6.58
C LYS A 83 10.43 -12.46 -7.20
N THR A 84 9.78 -13.35 -6.45
CA THR A 84 8.49 -13.97 -6.86
C THR A 84 7.31 -13.08 -6.54
#